data_AF-A0A229SQ67-F1
#
_entry.id   AF-A0A229SQ67-F1
#
_cell.length_a   1.000
_cell.length_b   1.000
_cell.length_c   1.000
_cell.angle_alpha   90.00
_cell.angle_beta   90.00
_cell.angle_gamma   90.00
#
_symmetry.space_group_name_H-M   'P 1'
#
loop_
_entity.id
_entity.type
_entity.pdbx_description
1 polymer ?
#
loop_
_entity_poly.entity_id
_entity_poly.type
_entity_poly.pdbx_seq_one_letter_code
_entity_poly.pdbx_strand_id
1 'polypeptide(L)'
;MTDTQPSGAEKMFGDFAPALVHFTDDVLFGEVWKRTDLTPKERSLVTVAALATNGNTEQLVFHLGLAKENGNTEAELIEAITHLAFYAGWPQAMAAMAAAKKVFRN
;
A
#
# COMPACT_ATOMS: atom_id res chain seq x y z
N MET A 1 14.56 -20.33 18.40
CA MET A 1 14.88 -19.51 17.22
C MET A 1 13.68 -19.61 16.31
N THR A 2 12.75 -18.65 16.39
CA THR A 2 11.63 -18.62 15.44
C THR A 2 12.21 -18.11 14.13
N ASP A 3 12.25 -18.99 13.15
CA ASP A 3 12.76 -18.76 11.81
C ASP A 3 11.78 -17.87 11.04
N THR A 4 11.68 -16.60 11.43
CA THR A 4 10.89 -15.62 10.70
C THR A 4 11.74 -15.15 9.53
N GLN A 5 11.32 -15.49 8.31
CA GLN A 5 11.97 -14.96 7.12
C GLN A 5 12.11 -13.43 7.21
N PRO A 6 13.25 -12.88 6.78
CA PRO A 6 13.47 -11.44 6.84
C PRO A 6 12.41 -10.71 6.01
N SER A 7 11.96 -9.56 6.52
CA SER A 7 11.00 -8.70 5.84
C SER A 7 11.55 -8.21 4.50
N GLY A 8 10.66 -7.63 3.66
CA GLY A 8 11.10 -6.99 2.43
C GLY A 8 12.11 -5.86 2.68
N ALA A 9 11.89 -5.07 3.74
CA ALA A 9 12.78 -3.98 4.12
C ALA A 9 14.15 -4.51 4.59
N GLU A 10 14.17 -5.53 5.44
CA GLU A 10 15.42 -6.16 5.93
C GLU A 10 16.24 -6.72 4.77
N LYS A 11 15.59 -7.41 3.82
CA LYS A 11 16.27 -7.95 2.63
C LYS A 11 16.90 -6.87 1.75
N MET A 12 16.30 -5.67 1.69
CA MET A 12 16.76 -4.59 0.81
C MET A 12 17.76 -3.65 1.48
N PHE A 13 17.62 -3.43 2.79
CA PHE A 13 18.29 -2.32 3.48
C PHE A 13 18.85 -2.69 4.87
N GLY A 14 18.86 -3.96 5.28
CA GLY A 14 19.27 -4.36 6.63
C GLY A 14 20.69 -3.91 7.03
N ASP A 15 21.66 -4.06 6.12
CA ASP A 15 23.05 -3.63 6.34
C ASP A 15 23.30 -2.15 6.02
N PHE A 16 22.47 -1.55 5.16
CA PHE A 16 22.63 -0.19 4.68
C PHE A 16 21.91 0.87 5.53
N ALA A 17 20.67 0.59 5.93
CA ALA A 17 19.79 1.51 6.66
C ALA A 17 18.98 0.77 7.75
N PRO A 18 19.63 0.20 8.78
CA PRO A 18 18.97 -0.62 9.81
C PRO A 18 17.87 0.11 10.59
N ALA A 19 18.01 1.41 10.80
CA ALA A 19 16.97 2.21 11.44
C ALA A 19 15.68 2.29 10.59
N LEU A 20 15.81 2.38 9.27
CA LEU A 20 14.66 2.38 8.37
C LEU A 20 13.93 1.03 8.39
N VAL A 21 14.69 -0.07 8.48
CA VAL A 21 14.10 -1.40 8.62
C VAL A 21 13.33 -1.51 9.94
N HIS A 22 13.94 -1.10 11.06
CA HIS A 22 13.26 -1.07 12.35
C HIS A 22 11.95 -0.26 12.31
N PHE A 23 11.96 0.94 11.73
CA PHE A 23 10.73 1.73 11.60
C PHE A 23 9.68 1.10 10.70
N THR A 24 10.09 0.33 9.69
CA THR A 24 9.18 -0.38 8.80
C THR A 24 8.54 -1.57 9.51
N ASP A 25 9.36 -2.41 10.14
CA ASP A 25 8.92 -3.69 10.67
C ASP A 25 8.23 -3.55 12.03
N ASP A 26 8.85 -2.81 12.97
CA ASP A 26 8.39 -2.76 14.35
C ASP A 26 7.37 -1.64 14.56
N VAL A 27 7.60 -0.47 13.97
CA VAL A 27 6.73 0.70 14.18
C VAL A 27 5.57 0.71 13.18
N LEU A 28 5.85 0.73 11.88
CA LEU A 28 4.81 0.83 10.86
C LEU A 28 3.93 -0.44 10.85
N PHE A 29 4.48 -1.60 10.47
CA PHE A 29 3.68 -2.83 10.39
C PHE A 29 3.48 -3.50 11.75
N GLY A 30 4.43 -3.35 12.68
CA GLY A 30 4.38 -3.93 14.00
C GLY A 30 3.39 -3.25 14.96
N GLU A 31 3.16 -1.93 14.82
CA GLU A 31 2.22 -1.17 15.65
C GLU A 31 1.12 -0.48 14.83
N VAL A 32 1.46 0.47 13.94
CA VAL A 32 0.47 1.37 13.30
C VAL A 32 -0.57 0.59 12.49
N TRP A 33 -0.14 -0.41 11.72
CA TRP A 33 -1.05 -1.25 10.93
C TRP A 33 -1.92 -2.19 11.77
N LYS A 34 -1.54 -2.45 13.04
CA LYS A 34 -2.30 -3.30 13.96
C LYS A 34 -3.30 -2.54 14.82
N ARG A 35 -3.31 -1.20 14.80
CA ARG A 35 -4.30 -0.39 15.52
C ARG A 35 -5.72 -0.73 15.04
N THR A 36 -6.66 -0.82 15.97
CA THR A 36 -8.01 -1.38 15.72
C THR A 36 -9.08 -0.36 15.35
N ASP A 37 -8.77 0.94 15.45
CA ASP A 37 -9.74 2.02 15.16
C ASP A 37 -10.13 2.09 13.67
N LEU A 38 -9.26 1.59 12.78
CA LEU A 38 -9.57 1.30 11.39
C LEU A 38 -9.34 -0.17 11.15
N THR A 39 -10.28 -0.84 10.50
CA THR A 39 -10.10 -2.20 10.01
C THR A 39 -8.94 -2.25 9.01
N PRO A 40 -8.31 -3.42 8.80
CA PRO A 40 -7.28 -3.57 7.77
C PRO A 40 -7.76 -3.13 6.38
N LYS A 41 -9.03 -3.41 6.04
CA LYS A 41 -9.69 -2.96 4.80
C LYS A 41 -9.71 -1.43 4.69
N GLU A 42 -10.18 -0.73 5.73
CA GLU A 42 -10.25 0.74 5.72
C GLU A 42 -8.86 1.37 5.68
N ARG A 43 -7.91 0.83 6.46
CA ARG A 43 -6.52 1.30 6.48
C ARG A 43 -5.85 1.16 5.11
N SER A 44 -6.07 0.02 4.44
CA SER A 44 -5.59 -0.20 3.08
C SER A 44 -6.20 0.79 2.09
N LEU A 45 -7.52 1.02 2.15
CA LEU A 45 -8.19 1.96 1.25
C LEU A 45 -7.64 3.39 1.38
N VAL A 46 -7.43 3.88 2.61
CA VAL A 46 -6.86 5.21 2.86
C VAL A 46 -5.40 5.28 2.38
N THR A 47 -4.62 4.21 2.56
CA THR A 47 -3.23 4.14 2.08
C THR A 47 -3.18 4.19 0.55
N VAL A 48 -4.04 3.42 -0.13
CA VAL A 48 -4.18 3.46 -1.60
C VAL A 48 -4.54 4.86 -2.08
N ALA A 49 -5.48 5.52 -1.43
CA ALA A 49 -5.89 6.88 -1.80
C ALA A 49 -4.75 7.88 -1.66
N ALA A 50 -3.98 7.80 -0.57
CA ALA A 50 -2.83 8.67 -0.34
C ALA A 50 -1.71 8.45 -1.39
N LEU A 51 -1.39 7.19 -1.69
CA LEU A 51 -0.36 6.86 -2.69
C LEU A 51 -0.78 7.26 -4.10
N ALA A 52 -2.04 7.03 -4.47
CA ALA A 52 -2.58 7.46 -5.75
C ALA A 52 -2.54 8.99 -5.91
N THR A 53 -2.93 9.73 -4.86
CA THR A 53 -2.95 11.20 -4.88
C THR A 53 -1.54 11.80 -4.98
N ASN A 54 -0.55 11.18 -4.33
CA ASN A 54 0.84 11.64 -4.35
C ASN A 54 1.64 11.19 -5.59
N GLY A 55 1.07 10.32 -6.45
CA GLY A 55 1.77 9.77 -7.61
C GLY A 55 2.80 8.69 -7.27
N ASN A 56 2.74 8.11 -6.07
CA ASN A 56 3.70 7.10 -5.56
C ASN A 56 3.36 5.70 -6.11
N THR A 57 3.32 5.57 -7.44
CA THR A 57 2.79 4.39 -8.12
C THR A 57 3.61 3.11 -7.89
N GLU A 58 4.91 3.22 -7.59
CA GLU A 58 5.77 2.06 -7.27
C GLU A 58 5.33 1.37 -5.97
N GLN A 59 5.04 2.16 -4.93
CA GLN A 59 4.51 1.65 -3.66
C GLN A 59 3.05 1.23 -3.77
N LEU A 60 2.29 1.92 -4.64
CA LEU A 60 0.87 1.63 -4.87
C LEU A 60 0.65 0.17 -5.33
N VAL A 61 1.55 -0.40 -6.13
CA VAL A 61 1.46 -1.80 -6.59
C VAL A 61 1.37 -2.77 -5.42
N PHE A 62 2.27 -2.66 -4.43
CA PHE A 62 2.24 -3.49 -3.23
C PHE A 62 0.95 -3.29 -2.43
N HIS A 63 0.58 -2.02 -2.19
CA HIS A 63 -0.58 -1.70 -1.35
C HIS A 63 -1.92 -2.05 -2.00
N LEU A 64 -2.03 -2.12 -3.32
CA LEU A 64 -3.21 -2.64 -4.00
C LEU A 64 -3.39 -4.15 -3.80
N GLY A 65 -2.29 -4.91 -3.79
CA GLY A 65 -2.31 -6.33 -3.43
C GLY A 65 -2.74 -6.53 -1.97
N LEU A 66 -2.10 -5.80 -1.05
CA LEU A 66 -2.44 -5.83 0.37
C LEU A 66 -3.89 -5.37 0.64
N ALA A 67 -4.41 -4.40 -0.11
CA ALA A 67 -5.81 -4.00 0.00
C ALA A 67 -6.77 -5.13 -0.37
N LYS A 68 -6.48 -5.89 -1.43
CA LYS A 68 -7.26 -7.07 -1.81
C LYS A 68 -7.20 -8.16 -0.74
N GLU A 69 -6.02 -8.46 -0.21
CA GLU A 69 -5.83 -9.42 0.89
C GLU A 69 -6.62 -9.02 2.14
N ASN A 70 -6.69 -7.71 2.42
CA ASN A 70 -7.47 -7.15 3.52
C ASN A 70 -8.98 -7.02 3.25
N GLY A 71 -9.46 -7.42 2.06
CA GLY A 71 -10.89 -7.53 1.74
C GLY A 71 -11.48 -6.37 0.93
N ASN A 72 -10.67 -5.49 0.35
CA ASN A 72 -11.14 -4.58 -0.69
C ASN A 72 -11.38 -5.34 -2.00
N THR A 73 -12.52 -5.09 -2.64
CA THR A 73 -12.79 -5.61 -3.99
C THR A 73 -12.07 -4.75 -5.04
N GLU A 74 -11.80 -5.32 -6.21
CA GLU A 74 -11.26 -4.55 -7.34
C GLU A 74 -12.20 -3.40 -7.73
N ALA A 75 -13.51 -3.63 -7.67
CA ALA A 75 -14.51 -2.59 -7.94
C ALA A 75 -14.39 -1.40 -6.96
N GLU A 76 -14.28 -1.65 -5.66
CA GLU A 76 -14.07 -0.59 -4.66
C GLU A 76 -12.78 0.21 -4.92
N LEU A 77 -11.68 -0.48 -5.28
CA LEU A 77 -10.39 0.17 -5.54
C LEU A 77 -10.41 0.97 -6.86
N ILE A 78 -11.05 0.45 -7.91
CA ILE A 78 -11.24 1.13 -9.18
C ILE A 78 -12.09 2.39 -8.98
N GLU A 79 -13.20 2.28 -8.24
CA GLU A 79 -14.07 3.42 -7.95
C GLU A 79 -13.35 4.48 -7.10
N ALA A 80 -12.58 4.09 -6.09
CA ALA A 80 -11.79 5.03 -5.29
C ALA A 80 -10.79 5.81 -6.16
N ILE A 81 -10.00 5.11 -7.00
CA ILE A 81 -9.03 5.77 -7.90
C ILE A 81 -9.75 6.68 -8.90
N THR A 82 -10.89 6.24 -9.45
CA THR A 82 -11.70 7.04 -10.38
C THR A 82 -12.24 8.30 -9.70
N HIS A 83 -12.72 8.18 -8.47
CA HIS A 83 -13.20 9.32 -7.67
C HIS A 83 -12.08 10.32 -7.37
N LEU A 84 -10.86 9.84 -7.12
CA LEU A 84 -9.70 10.70 -6.89
C LEU A 84 -9.30 11.52 -8.12
N ALA A 85 -9.72 11.17 -9.33
CA ALA A 85 -9.48 12.00 -10.51
C ALA A 85 -10.03 13.43 -10.37
N PHE A 86 -11.10 13.60 -9.58
CA PHE A 86 -11.72 14.89 -9.31
C PHE A 86 -10.99 15.71 -8.23
N TYR A 87 -10.18 15.08 -7.37
CA TYR A 87 -9.52 15.75 -6.23
C TYR A 87 -8.00 15.83 -6.38
N ALA A 88 -7.39 14.82 -7.01
CA ALA A 88 -5.95 14.71 -7.24
C ALA A 88 -5.56 15.00 -8.71
N GLY A 89 -6.56 15.16 -9.60
CA GLY A 89 -6.36 15.43 -11.02
C GLY A 89 -6.20 14.17 -11.87
N TRP A 90 -6.56 14.32 -13.15
CA TRP A 90 -6.58 13.24 -14.13
C TRP A 90 -5.23 12.50 -14.32
N PRO A 91 -4.07 13.19 -14.35
CA PRO A 91 -2.78 12.52 -14.50
C PRO A 91 -2.49 11.51 -13.38
N GLN A 92 -2.79 11.86 -12.14
CA GLN A 92 -2.56 10.97 -10.99
C GLN A 92 -3.49 9.77 -11.02
N ALA A 93 -4.78 9.99 -11.30
CA ALA A 93 -5.75 8.91 -11.44
C ALA A 93 -5.39 7.94 -12.58
N MET A 94 -4.94 8.45 -13.73
CA MET A 94 -4.50 7.62 -14.86
C MET A 94 -3.26 6.78 -14.52
N ALA A 95 -2.27 7.37 -13.86
CA ALA A 95 -1.07 6.65 -13.43
C ALA A 95 -1.39 5.58 -12.39
N ALA A 96 -2.23 5.90 -11.41
CA ALA A 96 -2.71 4.96 -10.40
C ALA A 96 -3.54 3.82 -11.02
N MET A 97 -4.43 4.12 -11.98
CA MET A 97 -5.23 3.12 -12.67
C MET A 97 -4.36 2.19 -13.53
N ALA A 98 -3.29 2.70 -14.13
CA ALA A 98 -2.31 1.87 -14.84
C ALA A 98 -1.59 0.89 -13.90
N ALA A 99 -1.25 1.31 -12.67
CA ALA A 99 -0.71 0.42 -11.64
C ALA A 99 -1.75 -0.63 -11.21
N ALA A 100 -3.00 -0.22 -10.98
CA ALA A 100 -4.10 -1.13 -10.64
C ALA A 100 -4.34 -2.20 -11.71
N LYS A 101 -4.34 -1.80 -12.99
CA LYS A 101 -4.47 -2.74 -14.11
C LYS A 101 -3.37 -3.80 -14.12
N LYS A 102 -2.13 -3.45 -13.78
CA LYS A 102 -1.01 -4.42 -13.66
C LYS A 102 -1.25 -5.42 -12.54
N VAL A 103 -1.80 -4.99 -11.40
CA VAL A 103 -2.04 -5.88 -10.26
C VAL A 103 -3.25 -6.79 -10.48
N PHE A 104 -4.32 -6.28 -11.07
CA PHE A 104 -5.61 -7.00 -11.17
C PHE A 104 -5.71 -7.94 -12.37
N ARG A 105 -4.90 -7.71 -13.41
CA ARG A 105 -4.99 -8.45 -14.69
C ARG A 105 -3.72 -9.19 -15.06
N ASN A 106 -2.82 -9.40 -14.10
CA ASN A 106 -1.74 -10.38 -14.22
C ASN A 106 -2.27 -11.80 -14.02
#